data_AF-A0A8C7G9J2-F1
#
_entry.id   AF-A0A8C7G9J2-F1
#
_cell.length_a   1.000
_cell.length_b   1.000
_cell.length_c   1.000
_cell.angle_alpha   90.00
_cell.angle_beta   90.00
_cell.angle_gamma   90.00
#
_symmetry.space_group_name_H-M   'P 1'
#
loop_
_entity.id
_entity.type
_entity.pdbx_description
1 polymer ?
#
loop_
_entity_poly.entity_id
_entity_poly.type
_entity_poly.pdbx_seq_one_letter_code
_entity_poly.pdbx_strand_id
1 'polypeptide(L)'
;AIAHLQPRSFLLSSVVVLVSLCLVPPYRVTMASAFRLTMKPKVTDNMNHLMVDFTQERQLLQNLKFLPVPWAPEMEVGDCLVLDNTVSVAWKMPVEDSKIDHYILEYRKTDHEGLPRIKDQRCWEVVDNIKTTEYSLSGLKFDSKFMNFRVRACNKAAAGEYSDPVTLETRAFNFGFDSSSSHLNLKVEDRTVEWDPQGGKGLESKVKGKENKGSGTPSPKRTLTTRSPAIRGSRDRFTGESYTVLGDTSMDCGQHYWEVKALKDCKSYSVGVSYRNLGKFDQLGKTNTTWCIHINNWLQSSFAAKHNNKAKSLDGTAPGRIGVFCDLDSGQLSFYNAETKQLIHTFKAKFSQPVVPAFMVWCGGLSLSTGMQVPSAVKSFQKDENGLAGSNSSLNSMAQ
;
A
#
# COMPACT_ATOMS: atom_id res chain seq x y z
N ALA A 1 83.17 -22.91 8.99
CA ALA A 1 81.88 -23.05 8.29
C ALA A 1 81.48 -24.53 8.35
N ILE A 2 80.17 -24.83 8.47
CA ILE A 2 79.57 -26.19 8.50
C ILE A 2 79.96 -26.99 9.78
N ALA A 3 79.11 -27.84 10.39
CA ALA A 3 77.65 -27.82 10.66
C ALA A 3 77.35 -28.96 11.66
N HIS A 4 76.39 -28.81 12.60
CA HIS A 4 75.31 -29.77 12.88
C HIS A 4 74.50 -29.48 14.18
N LEU A 5 73.17 -29.60 14.05
CA LEU A 5 72.19 -30.23 14.97
C LEU A 5 71.58 -29.54 16.21
N GLN A 6 70.27 -29.83 16.37
CA GLN A 6 69.36 -29.72 17.53
C GLN A 6 68.85 -28.31 17.93
N PRO A 7 67.65 -28.19 18.54
CA PRO A 7 66.36 -28.66 17.99
C PRO A 7 65.31 -27.52 17.93
N ARG A 8 64.37 -27.57 16.96
CA ARG A 8 63.23 -26.63 16.93
C ARG A 8 61.97 -27.26 17.51
N SER A 9 61.40 -26.57 18.49
CA SER A 9 60.13 -26.87 19.14
C SER A 9 58.96 -26.81 18.14
N PHE A 10 58.23 -27.92 18.00
CA PHE A 10 56.94 -27.93 17.32
C PHE A 10 55.85 -27.41 18.25
N LEU A 11 55.46 -26.15 18.05
CA LEU A 11 54.22 -25.61 18.59
C LEU A 11 53.02 -26.27 17.87
N LEU A 12 52.30 -27.16 18.56
CA LEU A 12 51.01 -27.64 18.06
C LEU A 12 50.02 -26.48 18.00
N SER A 13 49.78 -25.96 16.80
CA SER A 13 48.67 -25.02 16.56
C SER A 13 47.32 -25.75 16.72
N SER A 14 46.31 -25.05 17.23
CA SER A 14 45.01 -25.64 17.56
C SER A 14 44.30 -26.21 16.32
N VAL A 15 44.06 -27.52 16.31
CA VAL A 15 43.27 -28.18 15.25
C VAL A 15 41.79 -27.82 15.43
N VAL A 16 41.24 -27.02 14.51
CA VAL A 16 39.81 -26.71 14.46
C VAL A 16 39.10 -27.84 13.72
N VAL A 17 38.30 -28.63 14.44
CA VAL A 17 37.49 -29.71 13.84
C VAL A 17 36.20 -29.12 13.26
N LEU A 18 36.14 -28.99 11.94
CA LEU A 18 34.90 -28.70 11.21
C LEU A 18 34.07 -29.99 11.07
N VAL A 19 32.99 -30.08 11.84
CA VAL A 19 32.06 -31.23 11.77
C VAL A 19 31.19 -31.13 10.52
N SER A 20 31.62 -31.76 9.43
CA SER A 20 30.76 -32.02 8.26
C SER A 20 29.93 -33.28 8.50
N LEU A 21 28.75 -33.10 9.11
CA LEU A 21 27.76 -34.17 9.27
C LEU A 21 27.01 -34.40 7.94
N CYS A 22 27.49 -35.37 7.15
CA CYS A 22 26.70 -35.95 6.06
C CYS A 22 25.57 -36.81 6.66
N LEU A 23 24.38 -36.22 6.78
CA LEU A 23 23.17 -36.95 7.16
C LEU A 23 22.40 -37.41 5.91
N VAL A 24 22.01 -38.69 5.92
CA VAL A 24 21.04 -39.26 4.99
C VAL A 24 19.68 -38.58 5.23
N PRO A 25 18.85 -38.33 4.19
CA PRO A 25 17.57 -37.64 4.36
C PRO A 25 16.67 -38.27 5.45
N PRO A 26 15.87 -37.46 6.19
CA PRO A 26 15.51 -36.07 5.90
C PRO A 26 16.27 -34.99 6.70
N TYR A 27 17.18 -35.34 7.61
CA TYR A 27 17.72 -34.40 8.59
C TYR A 27 18.79 -33.45 8.02
N ARG A 28 18.48 -32.16 7.92
CA ARG A 28 19.45 -31.09 7.62
C ARG A 28 19.93 -30.39 8.89
N VAL A 29 21.24 -30.30 9.08
CA VAL A 29 21.87 -29.49 10.13
C VAL A 29 22.30 -28.16 9.52
N THR A 30 21.71 -27.05 9.99
CA THR A 30 21.96 -25.70 9.46
C THR A 30 22.98 -24.88 10.25
N MET A 31 23.43 -25.36 11.42
CA MET A 31 24.45 -24.72 12.25
C MET A 31 25.40 -25.76 12.86
N ALA A 32 26.70 -25.59 12.62
CA ALA A 32 27.76 -26.29 13.33
C ALA A 32 28.45 -25.32 14.30
N SER A 33 28.19 -25.46 15.60
CA SER A 33 28.84 -24.66 16.63
C SER A 33 30.35 -24.98 16.66
N ALA A 34 31.20 -23.97 16.52
CA ALA A 34 32.65 -24.13 16.55
C ALA A 34 33.15 -24.37 18.00
N PHE A 35 33.06 -25.61 18.47
CA PHE A 35 33.61 -26.00 19.77
C PHE A 35 35.15 -26.07 19.71
N ARG A 36 35.83 -25.29 20.54
CA ARG A 36 37.27 -25.46 20.81
C ARG A 36 37.49 -26.67 21.72
N LEU A 37 37.69 -27.84 21.11
CA LEU A 37 38.15 -29.05 21.81
C LEU A 37 39.67 -28.96 22.04
N THR A 38 40.09 -28.85 23.30
CA THR A 38 41.50 -28.79 23.68
C THR A 38 42.08 -30.21 23.75
N MET A 39 42.52 -30.75 22.62
CA MET A 39 43.02 -32.12 22.54
C MET A 39 44.29 -32.32 23.38
N LYS A 40 44.34 -33.40 24.17
CA LYS A 40 45.56 -33.86 24.86
C LYS A 40 46.11 -35.08 24.12
N PRO A 41 47.30 -35.01 23.48
CA PRO A 41 47.90 -36.18 22.87
C PRO A 41 48.23 -37.21 23.95
N LYS A 42 47.78 -38.46 23.75
CA LYS A 42 48.10 -39.59 24.60
C LYS A 42 48.95 -40.56 23.80
N VAL A 43 50.17 -40.82 24.27
CA VAL A 43 51.14 -41.72 23.62
C VAL A 43 50.94 -43.13 24.18
N THR A 44 50.93 -44.14 23.30
CA THR A 44 51.09 -45.55 23.71
C THR A 44 52.56 -45.83 24.00
N ASP A 45 52.88 -46.53 25.09
CA ASP A 45 54.24 -46.72 25.62
C ASP A 45 55.27 -47.27 24.61
N ASN A 46 54.79 -47.90 23.54
CA ASN A 46 55.60 -48.53 22.50
C ASN A 46 56.04 -47.57 21.36
N MET A 47 55.60 -46.30 21.32
CA MET A 47 55.93 -45.27 20.31
C MET A 47 55.68 -45.59 18.81
N ASN A 48 55.29 -46.82 18.45
CA ASN A 48 55.20 -47.28 17.06
C ASN A 48 54.03 -46.68 16.25
N HIS A 49 53.00 -46.15 16.91
CA HIS A 49 51.85 -45.51 16.25
C HIS A 49 51.47 -44.23 16.97
N LEU A 50 51.64 -43.10 16.28
CA LEU A 50 51.25 -41.76 16.76
C LEU A 50 49.76 -41.55 16.48
N MET A 51 48.91 -42.29 17.19
CA MET A 51 47.45 -42.20 17.08
C MET A 51 46.88 -41.24 18.13
N VAL A 52 46.02 -40.32 17.69
CA VAL A 52 45.21 -39.49 18.59
C VAL A 52 43.99 -40.30 19.02
N ASP A 53 43.81 -40.48 20.32
CA ASP A 53 42.61 -41.09 20.90
C ASP A 53 41.47 -40.08 20.90
N PHE A 54 40.44 -40.32 20.09
CA PHE A 54 39.24 -39.48 19.98
C PHE A 54 38.05 -40.05 20.76
N THR A 55 38.26 -41.03 21.67
CA THR A 55 37.15 -41.73 22.33
C THR A 55 36.32 -40.77 23.21
N GLN A 56 36.98 -39.83 23.89
CA GLN A 56 36.31 -38.82 24.72
C GLN A 56 35.51 -37.83 23.87
N GLU A 57 36.11 -37.30 22.80
CA GLU A 57 35.47 -36.37 21.86
C GLU A 57 34.29 -37.04 21.15
N ARG A 58 34.43 -38.31 20.75
CA ARG A 58 33.35 -39.11 20.17
C ARG A 58 32.19 -39.29 21.15
N GLN A 59 32.46 -39.61 22.42
CA GLN A 59 31.43 -39.71 23.46
C GLN A 59 30.76 -38.34 23.73
N LEU A 60 31.51 -37.25 23.77
CA LEU A 60 30.97 -35.90 23.93
C LEU A 60 30.05 -35.52 22.77
N LEU A 61 30.49 -35.74 21.52
CA LEU A 61 29.70 -35.49 20.31
C LEU A 61 28.44 -36.37 20.23
N GLN A 62 28.53 -37.65 20.63
CA GLN A 62 27.38 -38.57 20.69
C GLN A 62 26.36 -38.20 21.75
N ASN A 63 26.76 -37.48 22.82
CA ASN A 63 25.88 -37.01 23.88
C ASN A 63 25.24 -35.63 23.58
N LEU A 64 25.58 -34.97 22.46
CA LEU A 64 24.97 -33.70 22.08
C LEU A 64 23.50 -33.89 21.68
N LYS A 65 22.59 -33.29 22.44
CA LYS A 65 21.16 -33.24 22.11
C LYS A 65 20.85 -31.98 21.30
N PHE A 66 20.72 -32.14 19.99
CA PHE A 66 20.25 -31.08 19.11
C PHE A 66 18.72 -30.94 19.20
N LEU A 67 18.21 -29.71 19.15
CA LEU A 67 16.78 -29.49 18.91
C LEU A 67 16.48 -29.87 17.45
N PRO A 68 15.37 -30.58 17.16
CA PRO A 68 14.95 -30.81 15.78
C PRO A 68 14.65 -29.47 15.11
N VAL A 69 14.80 -29.40 13.79
CA VAL A 69 14.35 -28.24 13.01
C VAL A 69 12.81 -28.19 13.10
N PRO A 70 12.18 -27.05 13.41
CA PRO A 70 10.71 -26.94 13.45
C PRO A 70 10.07 -27.28 12.10
N TRP A 71 8.86 -27.83 12.15
CA TRP A 71 8.05 -28.03 10.94
C TRP A 71 7.62 -26.69 10.32
N ALA A 72 7.32 -26.70 9.03
CA ALA A 72 6.66 -25.57 8.39
C ALA A 72 5.24 -25.41 8.97
N PRO A 73 4.80 -24.19 9.37
CA PRO A 73 3.42 -23.95 9.76
C PRO A 73 2.47 -24.01 8.54
N GLU A 74 1.18 -24.20 8.80
CA GLU A 74 0.10 -24.17 7.81
C GLU A 74 -0.69 -22.86 7.95
N MET A 75 -0.84 -22.10 6.86
CA MET A 75 -1.65 -20.87 6.86
C MET A 75 -3.15 -21.19 6.95
N GLU A 76 -3.85 -20.60 7.92
CA GLU A 76 -5.28 -20.80 8.11
C GLU A 76 -6.08 -19.73 7.35
N VAL A 77 -6.21 -19.94 6.03
CA VAL A 77 -6.79 -18.98 5.07
C VAL A 77 -8.21 -18.53 5.44
N GLY A 78 -8.99 -19.38 6.13
CA GLY A 78 -10.34 -19.04 6.59
C GLY A 78 -10.38 -18.00 7.71
N ASP A 79 -9.30 -17.91 8.51
CA ASP A 79 -9.17 -16.99 9.64
C ASP A 79 -8.31 -15.75 9.28
N CYS A 80 -7.72 -15.74 8.08
CA CYS A 80 -7.07 -14.57 7.51
C CYS A 80 -8.09 -13.50 7.10
N LEU A 81 -7.94 -12.27 7.61
CA LEU A 81 -8.88 -11.17 7.39
C LEU A 81 -8.17 -9.94 6.81
N VAL A 82 -8.78 -9.31 5.81
CA VAL A 82 -8.36 -8.00 5.27
C VAL A 82 -9.48 -6.99 5.48
N LEU A 83 -9.34 -6.13 6.48
CA LEU A 83 -10.34 -5.16 6.89
C LEU A 83 -9.67 -3.88 7.40
N ASP A 84 -10.26 -2.71 7.13
CA ASP A 84 -9.82 -1.41 7.68
C ASP A 84 -8.32 -1.12 7.53
N ASN A 85 -7.78 -1.39 6.34
CA ASN A 85 -6.34 -1.24 6.04
C ASN A 85 -5.43 -2.04 7.00
N THR A 86 -5.97 -3.12 7.55
CA THR A 86 -5.31 -4.09 8.41
C THR A 86 -5.39 -5.47 7.77
N VAL A 87 -4.29 -6.22 7.82
CA VAL A 87 -4.27 -7.65 7.43
C VAL A 87 -3.96 -8.48 8.66
N SER A 88 -4.92 -9.30 9.07
CA SER A 88 -4.74 -10.34 10.08
C SER A 88 -4.48 -11.66 9.38
N VAL A 89 -3.43 -12.37 9.81
CA VAL A 89 -3.06 -13.69 9.32
C VAL A 89 -2.94 -14.67 10.48
N ALA A 90 -3.47 -15.87 10.30
CA ALA A 90 -3.40 -16.97 11.26
C ALA A 90 -2.72 -18.19 10.64
N TRP A 91 -2.10 -19.01 11.48
CA TRP A 91 -1.44 -20.25 11.10
C TRP A 91 -1.44 -21.25 12.25
N LYS A 92 -1.34 -22.54 11.94
CA LYS A 92 -1.15 -23.61 12.92
C LYS A 92 0.12 -24.39 12.66
N MET A 93 0.55 -25.16 13.67
CA MET A 93 1.57 -26.17 13.50
C MET A 93 0.93 -27.51 13.14
N PRO A 94 1.43 -28.26 12.12
CA PRO A 94 0.92 -29.60 11.80
C PRO A 94 1.09 -30.61 12.95
N VAL A 95 2.09 -30.37 13.80
CA VAL A 95 2.40 -31.15 15.00
C VAL A 95 2.75 -30.16 16.11
N GLU A 96 2.16 -30.31 17.29
CA GLU A 96 2.51 -29.49 18.46
C GLU A 96 4.00 -29.64 18.82
N ASP A 97 4.74 -28.54 18.84
CA ASP A 97 6.13 -28.51 19.32
C ASP A 97 6.32 -27.40 20.36
N SER A 98 6.35 -27.80 21.63
CA SER A 98 6.58 -26.90 22.77
C SER A 98 7.99 -26.30 22.83
N LYS A 99 8.86 -26.61 21.84
CA LYS A 99 10.22 -26.05 21.72
C LYS A 99 10.26 -24.85 20.78
N ILE A 100 9.17 -24.53 20.08
CA ILE A 100 9.07 -23.30 19.30
C ILE A 100 9.26 -22.11 20.23
N ASP A 101 10.18 -21.24 19.87
CA ASP A 101 10.51 -20.03 20.61
C ASP A 101 9.76 -18.83 20.03
N HIS A 102 9.69 -18.70 18.71
CA HIS A 102 8.97 -17.64 18.00
C HIS A 102 8.65 -18.04 16.56
N TYR A 103 7.84 -17.21 15.89
CA TYR A 103 7.58 -17.27 14.45
C TYR A 103 8.15 -16.04 13.75
N ILE A 104 8.53 -16.23 12.49
CA ILE A 104 8.91 -15.17 11.56
C ILE A 104 7.87 -15.14 10.44
N LEU A 105 7.13 -14.04 10.36
CA LEU A 105 6.19 -13.75 9.28
C LEU A 105 6.91 -12.92 8.22
N GLU A 106 6.81 -13.34 6.97
CA GLU A 106 7.21 -12.56 5.81
C GLU A 106 6.00 -12.17 4.98
N TYR A 107 5.96 -10.92 4.53
CA TYR A 107 4.91 -10.44 3.63
C TYR A 107 5.46 -9.59 2.49
N ARG A 108 4.70 -9.48 1.40
CA ARG A 108 5.02 -8.56 0.29
C ARG A 108 3.79 -8.21 -0.55
N LYS A 109 3.77 -7.00 -1.08
CA LYS A 109 2.74 -6.50 -2.00
C LYS A 109 2.99 -6.98 -3.42
N THR A 110 1.96 -7.42 -4.15
CA THR A 110 2.07 -7.79 -5.57
C THR A 110 0.79 -7.46 -6.35
N ASP A 111 0.93 -7.28 -7.66
CA ASP A 111 -0.16 -7.01 -8.60
C ASP A 111 -0.59 -8.26 -9.37
N HIS A 112 -0.11 -9.44 -8.92
CA HIS A 112 -0.39 -10.74 -9.51
C HIS A 112 -1.07 -11.67 -8.52
N GLU A 113 -2.11 -12.34 -9.01
CA GLU A 113 -2.83 -13.37 -8.25
C GLU A 113 -2.05 -14.68 -8.24
N GLY A 114 -2.10 -15.39 -7.11
CA GLY A 114 -1.48 -16.70 -6.91
C GLY A 114 0.02 -16.65 -6.63
N LEU A 115 0.66 -17.82 -6.82
CA LEU A 115 2.01 -18.09 -6.33
C LEU A 115 3.07 -17.08 -6.82
N PRO A 116 4.05 -16.72 -5.96
CA PRO A 116 5.24 -15.95 -6.32
C PRO A 116 5.88 -16.34 -7.66
N ARG A 117 5.69 -15.51 -8.68
CA ARG A 117 6.41 -15.65 -9.95
C ARG A 117 7.90 -15.40 -9.70
N ILE A 118 8.77 -16.26 -10.22
CA ILE A 118 10.24 -16.23 -10.02
C ILE A 118 10.90 -14.89 -10.42
N LYS A 119 10.25 -14.10 -11.29
CA LYS A 119 10.72 -12.77 -11.71
C LYS A 119 10.23 -11.59 -10.84
N ASP A 120 9.41 -11.82 -9.81
CA ASP A 120 8.88 -10.76 -8.97
C ASP A 120 9.92 -10.32 -7.92
N GLN A 121 10.74 -9.32 -8.32
CA GLN A 121 11.92 -8.81 -7.61
C GLN A 121 11.62 -8.07 -6.30
N ARG A 122 10.35 -7.94 -5.89
CA ARG A 122 9.99 -7.29 -4.61
C ARG A 122 10.46 -8.15 -3.44
N CYS A 123 11.32 -7.57 -2.60
CA CYS A 123 11.78 -8.15 -1.35
C CYS A 123 10.60 -8.46 -0.41
N TRP A 124 10.78 -9.47 0.44
CA TRP A 124 9.88 -9.72 1.55
C TRP A 124 10.18 -8.74 2.70
N GLU A 125 9.14 -8.15 3.25
CA GLU A 125 9.16 -7.45 4.53
C GLU A 125 9.03 -8.49 5.66
N VAL A 126 9.79 -8.31 6.75
CA VAL A 126 9.95 -9.32 7.80
C VAL A 126 9.40 -8.79 9.13
N VAL A 127 8.58 -9.61 9.79
CA VAL A 127 8.20 -9.45 11.19
C VAL A 127 8.73 -10.66 11.95
N ASP A 128 9.49 -10.40 13.01
CA ASP A 128 10.18 -11.41 13.83
C ASP A 128 9.69 -11.36 15.28
N ASN A 129 10.04 -12.37 16.08
CA ASN A 129 9.73 -12.52 17.51
C ASN A 129 8.23 -12.64 17.82
N ILE A 130 7.41 -13.08 16.87
CA ILE A 130 5.99 -13.35 17.09
C ILE A 130 5.87 -14.58 18.00
N LYS A 131 5.13 -14.47 19.11
CA LYS A 131 4.94 -15.57 20.09
C LYS A 131 3.58 -16.26 19.99
N THR A 132 2.69 -15.73 19.15
CA THR A 132 1.34 -16.21 18.87
C THR A 132 1.29 -16.95 17.53
N THR A 133 0.17 -17.65 17.29
CA THR A 133 -0.20 -18.30 16.02
C THR A 133 -0.98 -17.38 15.06
N GLU A 134 -1.09 -16.10 15.42
CA GLU A 134 -1.72 -15.06 14.63
C GLU A 134 -0.92 -13.76 14.71
N TYR A 135 -1.05 -12.91 13.69
CA TYR A 135 -0.47 -11.57 13.68
C TYR A 135 -1.30 -10.61 12.82
N SER A 136 -1.39 -9.34 13.24
CA SER A 136 -2.13 -8.29 12.54
C SER A 136 -1.25 -7.10 12.15
N LEU A 137 -1.16 -6.84 10.85
CA LEU A 137 -0.45 -5.70 10.26
C LEU A 137 -1.43 -4.56 10.00
N SER A 138 -1.45 -3.53 10.84
CA SER A 138 -2.35 -2.38 10.74
C SER A 138 -1.73 -1.17 10.04
N GLY A 139 -2.57 -0.27 9.51
CA GLY A 139 -2.12 0.96 8.87
C GLY A 139 -1.45 0.78 7.50
N LEU A 140 -1.68 -0.35 6.84
CA LEU A 140 -1.12 -0.67 5.54
C LEU A 140 -1.75 0.20 4.45
N LYS A 141 -0.93 0.85 3.61
CA LYS A 141 -1.43 1.38 2.33
C LYS A 141 -1.58 0.24 1.34
N PHE A 142 -2.79 0.03 0.82
CA PHE A 142 -3.12 -0.97 -0.18
C PHE A 142 -2.99 -0.38 -1.58
N ASP A 143 -1.74 -0.27 -2.04
CA ASP A 143 -1.36 0.27 -3.35
C ASP A 143 -1.07 -0.80 -4.42
N SER A 144 -1.09 -2.08 -4.05
CA SER A 144 -1.15 -3.23 -4.97
C SER A 144 -2.37 -4.09 -4.68
N LYS A 145 -2.89 -4.78 -5.71
CA LYS A 145 -4.16 -5.55 -5.63
C LYS A 145 -4.10 -6.72 -4.63
N PHE A 146 -2.92 -7.29 -4.41
CA PHE A 146 -2.73 -8.43 -3.53
C PHE A 146 -1.54 -8.25 -2.58
N MET A 147 -1.55 -9.01 -1.49
CA MET A 147 -0.40 -9.23 -0.64
C MET A 147 -0.18 -10.73 -0.46
N ASN A 148 1.07 -11.18 -0.50
CA ASN A 148 1.46 -12.54 -0.14
C ASN A 148 2.00 -12.57 1.27
N PHE A 149 1.71 -13.65 1.99
CA PHE A 149 2.18 -13.92 3.36
C PHE A 149 2.71 -15.35 3.44
N ARG A 150 3.80 -15.53 4.18
CA ARG A 150 4.34 -16.85 4.54
C ARG A 150 4.99 -16.77 5.91
N VAL A 151 4.94 -17.85 6.68
CA VAL A 151 5.44 -17.87 8.06
C VAL A 151 6.34 -19.08 8.29
N ARG A 152 7.33 -18.97 9.16
CA ARG A 152 8.14 -20.11 9.63
C ARG A 152 8.24 -20.14 11.15
N ALA A 153 8.31 -21.34 11.70
CA ALA A 153 8.57 -21.55 13.12
C ALA A 153 10.07 -21.57 13.41
N CYS A 154 10.48 -20.99 14.53
CA CYS A 154 11.87 -20.93 14.98
C CYS A 154 11.97 -21.47 16.42
N ASN A 155 13.01 -22.24 16.70
CA ASN A 155 13.40 -22.59 18.07
C ASN A 155 14.78 -22.00 18.41
N LYS A 156 15.26 -22.27 19.62
CA LYS A 156 16.52 -21.72 20.14
C LYS A 156 17.80 -22.17 19.41
N ALA A 157 17.71 -23.09 18.44
CA ALA A 157 18.85 -23.60 17.69
C ALA A 157 18.70 -23.48 16.16
N ALA A 158 17.47 -23.50 15.63
CA ALA A 158 17.20 -23.50 14.20
C ALA A 158 15.85 -22.85 13.85
N ALA A 159 15.78 -22.31 12.64
CA ALA A 159 14.53 -21.93 11.98
C ALA A 159 14.09 -23.02 11.00
N GLY A 160 12.79 -23.30 10.94
CA GLY A 160 12.18 -24.21 9.98
C GLY A 160 12.04 -23.61 8.58
N GLU A 161 11.49 -24.42 7.68
CA GLU A 161 11.03 -23.98 6.37
C GLU A 161 9.81 -23.04 6.50
N TYR A 162 9.57 -22.22 5.47
CA TYR A 162 8.36 -21.41 5.38
C TYR A 162 7.15 -22.26 5.01
N SER A 163 5.97 -21.84 5.48
CA SER A 163 4.67 -22.28 5.00
C SER A 163 4.55 -22.06 3.49
N ASP A 164 3.61 -22.80 2.88
CA ASP A 164 3.08 -22.37 1.58
C ASP A 164 2.52 -20.94 1.69
N PRO A 165 2.76 -20.07 0.69
CA PRO A 165 2.36 -18.67 0.78
C PRO A 165 0.87 -18.52 0.49
N VAL A 166 0.17 -17.74 1.32
CA VAL A 166 -1.22 -17.31 1.05
C VAL A 166 -1.23 -15.95 0.35
N THR A 167 -2.08 -15.80 -0.67
CA THR A 167 -2.32 -14.53 -1.37
C THR A 167 -3.67 -13.96 -0.91
N LEU A 168 -3.68 -12.74 -0.37
CA LEU A 168 -4.88 -12.04 0.10
C LEU A 168 -5.16 -10.81 -0.78
N GLU A 169 -6.42 -10.59 -1.16
CA GLU A 169 -6.85 -9.45 -1.98
C GLU A 169 -7.10 -8.22 -1.10
N THR A 170 -6.53 -7.07 -1.48
CA THR A 170 -6.55 -5.86 -0.65
C THR A 170 -7.75 -4.94 -0.88
N ARG A 171 -8.45 -5.10 -2.02
CA ARG A 171 -9.67 -4.36 -2.42
C ARG A 171 -9.70 -2.88 -2.03
N ALA A 172 -8.73 -2.13 -2.53
CA ALA A 172 -8.62 -0.70 -2.31
C ALA A 172 -8.62 0.09 -3.61
N PHE A 173 -9.31 1.24 -3.61
CA PHE A 173 -9.30 2.13 -4.77
C PHE A 173 -8.05 3.02 -4.73
N ASN A 174 -7.20 2.90 -5.74
CA ASN A 174 -5.97 3.67 -5.87
C ASN A 174 -5.96 4.41 -7.20
N PHE A 175 -5.92 5.75 -7.11
CA PHE A 175 -5.90 6.67 -8.24
C PHE A 175 -5.05 7.89 -7.87
N GLY A 176 -4.54 8.59 -8.87
CA GLY A 176 -3.87 9.89 -8.77
C GLY A 176 -4.66 11.01 -9.45
N PHE A 177 -4.10 12.22 -9.44
CA PHE A 177 -4.67 13.36 -10.17
C PHE A 177 -4.33 13.29 -11.66
N ASP A 178 -5.32 13.43 -12.52
CA ASP A 178 -5.15 13.53 -13.97
C ASP A 178 -4.65 14.93 -14.36
N SER A 179 -3.33 15.10 -14.35
CA SER A 179 -2.62 16.31 -14.79
C SER A 179 -2.94 16.75 -16.23
N SER A 180 -3.52 15.88 -17.08
CA SER A 180 -3.96 16.25 -18.42
C SER A 180 -5.31 16.98 -18.42
N SER A 181 -6.18 16.68 -17.46
CA SER A 181 -7.46 17.38 -17.22
C SER A 181 -7.27 18.73 -16.51
N SER A 182 -6.22 18.85 -15.70
CA SER A 182 -6.02 19.95 -14.74
C SER A 182 -6.10 21.35 -15.37
N HIS A 183 -6.86 22.24 -14.73
CA HIS A 183 -6.90 23.67 -15.04
C HIS A 183 -5.49 24.31 -14.99
N LEU A 184 -5.24 25.33 -15.82
CA LEU A 184 -3.91 25.96 -15.96
C LEU A 184 -3.38 26.63 -14.66
N ASN A 185 -4.29 27.12 -13.81
CA ASN A 185 -3.98 27.65 -12.48
C ASN A 185 -3.93 26.57 -11.37
N LEU A 186 -3.91 25.28 -11.70
CA LEU A 186 -3.70 24.21 -10.73
C LEU A 186 -2.34 23.54 -10.97
N LYS A 187 -1.48 23.58 -9.96
CA LYS A 187 -0.25 22.80 -9.89
C LYS A 187 -0.57 21.45 -9.27
N VAL A 188 -0.32 20.38 -10.02
CA VAL A 188 -0.52 18.99 -9.58
C VAL A 188 0.84 18.35 -9.32
N GLU A 189 1.00 17.78 -8.13
CA GLU A 189 2.12 16.96 -7.70
C GLU A 189 1.54 15.63 -7.14
N ASP A 190 2.30 14.53 -7.13
CA ASP A 190 1.84 13.13 -6.84
C ASP A 190 0.49 12.98 -6.09
N ARG A 191 0.42 13.50 -4.85
CA ARG A 191 -0.79 13.47 -3.99
C ARG A 191 -1.29 14.83 -3.54
N THR A 192 -0.88 15.92 -4.19
CA THR A 192 -1.30 17.29 -3.87
C THR A 192 -1.72 18.07 -5.10
N VAL A 193 -2.73 18.92 -4.94
CA VAL A 193 -3.11 19.91 -5.95
C VAL A 193 -3.26 21.27 -5.28
N GLU A 194 -2.58 22.27 -5.82
CA GLU A 194 -2.53 23.63 -5.28
C GLU A 194 -2.93 24.65 -6.35
N TRP A 195 -3.68 25.67 -5.95
CA TRP A 195 -4.08 26.77 -6.80
C TRP A 195 -2.96 27.82 -6.87
N ASP A 196 -2.42 28.03 -8.07
CA ASP A 196 -1.42 29.06 -8.37
C ASP A 196 -2.09 30.27 -9.06
N PRO A 197 -2.09 31.47 -8.44
CA PRO A 197 -2.62 32.68 -9.07
C PRO A 197 -1.86 33.12 -10.34
N GLN A 198 -0.64 32.62 -10.58
CA GLN A 198 0.19 33.00 -11.72
C GLN A 198 0.14 32.01 -12.88
N GLY A 199 -0.21 30.74 -12.66
CA GLY A 199 -0.10 29.64 -13.63
C GLY A 199 -0.73 29.89 -15.00
N GLY A 200 -1.86 30.61 -15.07
CA GLY A 200 -2.51 30.98 -16.33
C GLY A 200 -1.78 32.05 -17.16
N LYS A 201 -0.86 32.85 -16.59
CA LYS A 201 -0.29 34.04 -17.26
C LYS A 201 0.92 33.74 -18.16
N GLY A 202 1.53 32.56 -18.01
CA GLY A 202 2.78 32.21 -18.69
C GLY A 202 2.68 31.77 -20.16
N LEU A 203 1.48 31.40 -20.65
CA LEU A 203 1.34 30.76 -21.98
C LEU A 203 0.70 31.63 -23.07
N GLU A 204 -0.08 32.67 -22.72
CA GLU A 204 -0.87 33.45 -23.71
C GLU A 204 -0.21 34.77 -24.16
N SER A 205 0.98 35.10 -23.64
CA SER A 205 1.70 36.33 -24.00
C SER A 205 2.46 36.22 -25.33
N LYS A 206 1.75 35.97 -26.43
CA LYS A 206 2.33 36.04 -27.80
C LYS A 206 1.73 37.15 -28.66
N VAL A 207 1.99 38.38 -28.21
CA VAL A 207 2.17 39.61 -28.99
C VAL A 207 1.11 39.91 -30.07
N LYS A 208 0.11 40.72 -29.69
CA LYS A 208 -0.69 41.51 -30.63
C LYS A 208 0.12 42.71 -31.13
N GLY A 209 1.01 42.48 -32.10
CA GLY A 209 1.79 43.52 -32.76
C GLY A 209 0.98 44.28 -33.81
N LYS A 210 0.98 45.62 -33.75
CA LYS A 210 0.37 46.46 -34.80
C LYS A 210 1.16 46.33 -36.10
N GLU A 211 0.46 46.15 -37.21
CA GLU A 211 1.05 46.27 -38.55
C GLU A 211 1.39 47.73 -38.86
N ASN A 212 2.56 47.96 -39.47
CA ASN A 212 2.77 49.12 -40.33
C ASN A 212 3.80 48.78 -41.44
N LYS A 213 3.59 49.34 -42.64
CA LYS A 213 4.38 49.08 -43.86
C LYS A 213 5.81 49.68 -43.70
N GLY A 214 6.88 49.22 -44.36
CA GLY A 214 7.10 48.12 -45.31
C GLY A 214 8.48 48.24 -45.99
N SER A 215 8.80 47.33 -46.94
CA SER A 215 10.03 47.26 -47.80
C SER A 215 11.31 46.62 -47.21
N GLY A 216 12.02 45.80 -48.00
CA GLY A 216 13.40 45.33 -47.73
C GLY A 216 13.65 43.80 -47.72
N THR A 217 13.64 43.14 -48.89
CA THR A 217 14.23 41.79 -49.12
C THR A 217 15.70 41.90 -49.59
N PRO A 218 16.56 40.84 -49.56
CA PRO A 218 16.24 39.40 -49.50
C PRO A 218 17.04 38.55 -48.49
N SER A 219 16.67 37.25 -48.41
CA SER A 219 17.30 36.21 -47.59
C SER A 219 18.70 35.80 -48.09
N PRO A 220 19.45 34.95 -47.33
CA PRO A 220 19.44 33.54 -47.74
C PRO A 220 19.58 32.48 -46.63
N LYS A 221 19.25 31.23 -47.04
CA LYS A 221 19.51 29.91 -46.42
C LYS A 221 18.63 29.46 -45.25
N ARG A 222 18.27 28.18 -45.37
CA ARG A 222 17.14 27.48 -44.73
C ARG A 222 17.70 26.31 -43.92
N THR A 223 17.86 26.50 -42.62
CA THR A 223 18.24 25.40 -41.71
C THR A 223 16.97 24.72 -41.21
N LEU A 224 16.81 23.44 -41.53
CA LEU A 224 15.70 22.62 -41.06
C LEU A 224 15.90 22.28 -39.57
N THR A 225 15.47 23.18 -38.68
CA THR A 225 15.24 22.79 -37.28
C THR A 225 13.93 22.01 -37.21
N THR A 226 14.06 20.71 -36.96
CA THR A 226 12.94 19.83 -36.61
C THR A 226 12.17 20.44 -35.44
N ARG A 227 10.95 20.92 -35.68
CA ARG A 227 10.04 21.28 -34.59
C ARG A 227 9.78 20.04 -33.76
N SER A 228 10.30 20.01 -32.54
CA SER A 228 9.83 19.09 -31.50
C SER A 228 8.29 19.18 -31.46
N PRO A 229 7.56 18.06 -31.48
CA PRO A 229 6.11 18.11 -31.50
C PRO A 229 5.62 18.81 -30.24
N ALA A 230 4.89 19.91 -30.39
CA ALA A 230 4.25 20.57 -29.28
C ALA A 230 3.34 19.56 -28.56
N ILE A 231 3.50 19.44 -27.24
CA ILE A 231 2.69 18.55 -26.41
C ILE A 231 1.22 18.90 -26.65
N ARG A 232 0.44 17.93 -27.15
CA ARG A 232 -1.01 18.06 -27.46
C ARG A 232 -1.89 18.16 -26.20
N GLY A 233 -1.41 18.80 -25.14
CA GLY A 233 -2.01 18.81 -23.79
C GLY A 233 -2.95 19.99 -23.50
N SER A 234 -3.40 20.73 -24.52
CA SER A 234 -4.25 21.93 -24.36
C SER A 234 -5.73 21.69 -24.64
N ARG A 235 -6.09 20.64 -25.40
CA ARG A 235 -7.48 20.47 -25.86
C ARG A 235 -8.42 19.91 -24.80
N ASP A 236 -7.93 19.32 -23.71
CA ASP A 236 -8.78 18.57 -22.77
C ASP A 236 -8.76 19.14 -21.33
N ARG A 237 -8.09 20.29 -21.12
CA ARG A 237 -8.06 20.98 -19.82
C ARG A 237 -9.32 21.82 -19.56
N PHE A 238 -9.71 21.90 -18.29
CA PHE A 238 -10.67 22.90 -17.83
C PHE A 238 -10.14 24.33 -17.96
N THR A 239 -11.05 25.30 -18.04
CA THR A 239 -10.74 26.73 -18.22
C THR A 239 -11.78 27.65 -17.58
N GLY A 240 -11.52 28.96 -17.56
CA GLY A 240 -12.37 29.97 -16.92
C GLY A 240 -12.39 29.82 -15.40
N GLU A 241 -13.59 29.81 -14.81
CA GLU A 241 -13.80 29.59 -13.36
C GLU A 241 -13.74 28.11 -12.94
N SER A 242 -13.53 27.19 -13.89
CA SER A 242 -13.51 25.75 -13.63
C SER A 242 -12.12 25.32 -13.19
N TYR A 243 -11.73 25.71 -11.98
CA TYR A 243 -10.46 25.34 -11.36
C TYR A 243 -10.47 23.86 -10.93
N THR A 244 -10.60 22.97 -11.91
CA THR A 244 -10.93 21.55 -11.72
C THR A 244 -9.77 20.64 -12.15
N VAL A 245 -9.61 19.52 -11.44
CA VAL A 245 -8.80 18.36 -11.81
C VAL A 245 -9.60 17.08 -11.52
N LEU A 246 -9.46 16.06 -12.36
CA LEU A 246 -10.12 14.75 -12.19
C LEU A 246 -9.14 13.71 -11.64
N GLY A 247 -9.68 12.57 -11.20
CA GLY A 247 -8.91 11.35 -11.01
C GLY A 247 -8.48 10.74 -12.35
N ASP A 248 -7.30 10.12 -12.37
CA ASP A 248 -6.78 9.35 -13.52
C ASP A 248 -7.55 8.05 -13.78
N THR A 249 -8.22 7.51 -12.75
CA THR A 249 -8.90 6.21 -12.76
C THR A 249 -10.41 6.37 -12.58
N SER A 250 -11.20 5.63 -13.37
CA SER A 250 -12.66 5.58 -13.28
C SER A 250 -13.16 4.36 -12.49
N MET A 251 -14.32 4.51 -11.88
CA MET A 251 -15.07 3.47 -11.18
C MET A 251 -16.36 3.18 -11.97
N ASP A 252 -16.65 1.92 -12.25
CA ASP A 252 -17.80 1.45 -13.03
C ASP A 252 -18.74 0.49 -12.27
N CYS A 253 -18.22 -0.27 -11.30
CA CYS A 253 -19.00 -1.07 -10.34
C CYS A 253 -18.37 -1.08 -8.94
N GLY A 254 -19.08 -1.65 -7.95
CA GLY A 254 -18.54 -1.92 -6.62
C GLY A 254 -18.51 -0.72 -5.66
N GLN A 255 -17.83 -0.94 -4.53
CA GLN A 255 -17.70 0.00 -3.43
C GLN A 255 -16.27 0.53 -3.30
N HIS A 256 -16.11 1.86 -3.25
CA HIS A 256 -14.82 2.56 -3.24
C HIS A 256 -14.76 3.62 -2.15
N TYR A 257 -13.57 3.84 -1.57
CA TYR A 257 -13.36 4.87 -0.56
C TYR A 257 -12.01 5.58 -0.74
N TRP A 258 -12.00 6.89 -0.52
CA TRP A 258 -10.78 7.70 -0.44
C TRP A 258 -11.00 8.89 0.50
N GLU A 259 -9.91 9.49 0.97
CA GLU A 259 -9.97 10.67 1.84
C GLU A 259 -9.23 11.87 1.20
N VAL A 260 -9.77 13.07 1.42
CA VAL A 260 -9.20 14.33 0.94
C VAL A 260 -9.00 15.26 2.14
N LYS A 261 -7.79 15.77 2.31
CA LYS A 261 -7.44 16.74 3.36
C LYS A 261 -7.26 18.12 2.75
N ALA A 262 -7.85 19.14 3.36
CA ALA A 262 -7.54 20.53 3.01
C ALA A 262 -6.11 20.88 3.47
N LEU A 263 -5.31 21.48 2.59
CA LEU A 263 -4.01 22.02 2.97
C LEU A 263 -4.18 23.27 3.83
N LYS A 264 -3.10 23.65 4.52
CA LYS A 264 -3.06 24.88 5.33
C LYS A 264 -3.46 26.07 4.45
N ASP A 265 -4.25 26.97 5.02
CA ASP A 265 -4.77 28.17 4.36
C ASP A 265 -5.72 27.96 3.17
N CYS A 266 -6.18 26.73 2.89
CA CYS A 266 -7.19 26.48 1.87
C CYS A 266 -8.51 27.19 2.20
N LYS A 267 -8.97 28.07 1.29
CA LYS A 267 -10.15 28.92 1.46
C LYS A 267 -11.37 28.40 0.72
N SER A 268 -11.25 27.89 -0.50
CA SER A 268 -12.40 27.28 -1.19
C SER A 268 -12.03 26.06 -2.01
N TYR A 269 -12.86 25.03 -1.89
CA TYR A 269 -12.69 23.81 -2.65
C TYR A 269 -14.01 23.03 -2.78
N SER A 270 -14.03 22.08 -3.71
CA SER A 270 -15.10 21.10 -3.82
C SER A 270 -14.51 19.71 -4.04
N VAL A 271 -15.09 18.70 -3.40
CA VAL A 271 -14.70 17.28 -3.51
C VAL A 271 -15.92 16.47 -3.88
N GLY A 272 -15.78 15.57 -4.85
CA GLY A 272 -16.86 14.66 -5.21
C GLY A 272 -16.52 13.75 -6.38
N VAL A 273 -17.51 13.47 -7.21
CA VAL A 273 -17.39 12.65 -8.42
C VAL A 273 -18.09 13.29 -9.61
N SER A 274 -17.68 12.87 -10.81
CA SER A 274 -18.29 13.27 -12.07
C SER A 274 -18.25 12.15 -13.09
N TYR A 275 -19.07 12.24 -14.15
CA TYR A 275 -18.72 11.53 -15.38
C TYR A 275 -17.50 12.18 -16.03
N ARG A 276 -16.72 11.42 -16.80
CA ARG A 276 -15.45 11.89 -17.38
C ARG A 276 -15.63 12.95 -18.49
N ASN A 277 -16.82 13.03 -19.08
CA ASN A 277 -17.15 13.88 -20.23
C ASN A 277 -17.66 15.29 -19.86
N LEU A 278 -17.07 15.93 -18.84
CA LEU A 278 -17.42 17.31 -18.47
C LEU A 278 -17.04 18.32 -19.54
N GLY A 279 -17.86 19.36 -19.70
CA GLY A 279 -17.50 20.56 -20.42
C GLY A 279 -16.38 21.32 -19.71
N LYS A 280 -15.47 21.93 -20.48
CA LYS A 280 -14.30 22.65 -19.92
C LYS A 280 -14.63 23.82 -19.00
N PHE A 281 -15.85 24.32 -19.11
CA PHE A 281 -16.39 25.45 -18.34
C PHE A 281 -17.37 24.99 -17.25
N ASP A 282 -17.56 23.67 -17.08
CA ASP A 282 -18.45 23.10 -16.09
C ASP A 282 -17.78 23.08 -14.71
N GLN A 283 -18.39 23.77 -13.76
CA GLN A 283 -17.98 23.73 -12.35
C GLN A 283 -18.73 22.62 -11.61
N LEU A 284 -18.05 21.97 -10.65
CA LEU A 284 -18.64 20.87 -9.90
C LEU A 284 -19.93 21.30 -9.15
N GLY A 285 -20.97 20.48 -9.28
CA GLY A 285 -22.28 20.71 -8.71
C GLY A 285 -23.21 21.61 -9.54
N LYS A 286 -22.73 22.24 -10.63
CA LYS A 286 -23.59 23.01 -11.55
C LYS A 286 -24.30 22.14 -12.58
N THR A 287 -23.79 20.95 -12.90
CA THR A 287 -24.37 20.04 -13.91
C THR A 287 -25.08 18.85 -13.26
N ASN A 288 -25.92 18.15 -14.04
CA ASN A 288 -26.50 16.86 -13.64
C ASN A 288 -25.51 15.67 -13.75
N THR A 289 -24.26 15.93 -14.17
CA THR A 289 -23.18 14.94 -14.32
C THR A 289 -22.13 15.05 -13.21
N THR A 290 -22.35 15.90 -12.21
CA THR A 290 -21.44 16.16 -11.07
C THR A 290 -22.19 16.12 -9.74
N TRP A 291 -21.54 15.57 -8.72
CA TRP A 291 -22.03 15.54 -7.32
C TRP A 291 -20.86 15.86 -6.41
N CYS A 292 -20.96 16.90 -5.59
CA CYS A 292 -19.86 17.29 -4.70
C CYS A 292 -20.31 17.90 -3.38
N ILE A 293 -19.41 17.85 -2.41
CA ILE A 293 -19.39 18.77 -1.27
C ILE A 293 -18.57 19.99 -1.67
N HIS A 294 -19.08 21.17 -1.36
CA HIS A 294 -18.43 22.46 -1.58
C HIS A 294 -18.20 23.17 -0.25
N ILE A 295 -17.00 23.71 -0.09
CA ILE A 295 -16.56 24.47 1.07
C ILE A 295 -16.00 25.81 0.59
N ASN A 296 -16.40 26.88 1.26
CA ASN A 296 -15.82 28.21 1.14
C ASN A 296 -15.65 28.78 2.55
N ASN A 297 -14.51 29.41 2.81
CA ASN A 297 -14.09 30.00 4.07
C ASN A 297 -13.40 31.36 3.85
N TRP A 298 -13.64 32.01 2.69
CA TRP A 298 -12.94 33.25 2.32
C TRP A 298 -13.58 34.52 2.88
N LEU A 299 -14.81 34.85 2.45
CA LEU A 299 -15.56 36.05 2.87
C LEU A 299 -16.88 35.72 3.55
N GLN A 300 -17.57 34.71 3.06
CA GLN A 300 -18.75 34.12 3.68
C GLN A 300 -18.48 32.62 3.78
N SER A 301 -18.52 32.06 4.99
CA SER A 301 -18.35 30.62 5.13
C SER A 301 -19.59 29.91 4.56
N SER A 302 -19.38 28.92 3.70
CA SER A 302 -20.45 28.09 3.16
C SER A 302 -19.99 26.64 3.09
N PHE A 303 -20.83 25.74 3.60
CA PHE A 303 -20.65 24.30 3.54
C PHE A 303 -21.92 23.71 2.94
N ALA A 304 -21.82 23.09 1.76
CA ALA A 304 -23.00 22.68 1.01
C ALA A 304 -22.78 21.44 0.15
N ALA A 305 -23.80 20.59 0.07
CA ALA A 305 -23.89 19.55 -0.95
C ALA A 305 -24.46 20.16 -2.24
N LYS A 306 -23.79 19.95 -3.38
CA LYS A 306 -24.15 20.55 -4.68
C LYS A 306 -24.27 19.50 -5.79
N HIS A 307 -25.35 19.61 -6.57
CA HIS A 307 -25.64 18.78 -7.74
C HIS A 307 -26.69 19.48 -8.62
N ASN A 308 -26.54 19.42 -9.94
CA ASN A 308 -27.53 19.93 -10.91
C ASN A 308 -28.01 21.37 -10.62
N ASN A 309 -27.06 22.26 -10.35
CA ASN A 309 -27.27 23.67 -9.99
C ASN A 309 -28.11 23.90 -8.71
N LYS A 310 -28.36 22.86 -7.92
CA LYS A 310 -28.96 22.94 -6.59
C LYS A 310 -27.87 22.86 -5.54
N ALA A 311 -28.02 23.64 -4.47
CA ALA A 311 -27.16 23.59 -3.30
C ALA A 311 -28.02 23.38 -2.05
N LYS A 312 -27.67 22.38 -1.24
CA LYS A 312 -28.22 22.19 0.11
C LYS A 312 -27.14 22.58 1.11
N SER A 313 -27.36 23.64 1.88
CA SER A 313 -26.51 23.97 3.02
C SER A 313 -26.45 22.82 4.01
N LEU A 314 -25.29 22.60 4.60
CA LEU A 314 -25.01 21.55 5.56
C LEU A 314 -24.72 22.16 6.93
N ASP A 315 -25.18 21.50 7.98
CA ASP A 315 -25.07 21.99 9.35
C ASP A 315 -23.67 21.71 9.94
N GLY A 316 -23.25 22.59 10.84
CA GLY A 316 -21.96 22.48 11.54
C GLY A 316 -20.75 22.96 10.73
N THR A 317 -19.56 22.65 11.25
CA THR A 317 -18.28 23.11 10.69
C THR A 317 -17.74 22.10 9.69
N ALA A 318 -17.29 22.59 8.53
CA ALA A 318 -16.61 21.77 7.53
C ALA A 318 -15.34 21.09 8.12
N PRO A 319 -15.18 19.76 8.00
CA PRO A 319 -14.05 19.06 8.58
C PRO A 319 -12.75 19.31 7.81
N GLY A 320 -11.60 19.18 8.50
CA GLY A 320 -10.28 19.30 7.87
C GLY A 320 -9.97 18.17 6.88
N ARG A 321 -10.68 17.04 6.99
CA ARG A 321 -10.57 15.88 6.12
C ARG A 321 -11.95 15.26 5.82
N ILE A 322 -12.24 15.07 4.54
CA ILE A 322 -13.48 14.47 4.04
C ILE A 322 -13.17 13.08 3.51
N GLY A 323 -13.88 12.07 4.02
CA GLY A 323 -13.96 10.76 3.39
C GLY A 323 -15.06 10.76 2.33
N VAL A 324 -14.76 10.23 1.16
CA VAL A 324 -15.72 10.03 0.07
C VAL A 324 -15.90 8.54 -0.13
N PHE A 325 -17.14 8.10 -0.02
CA PHE A 325 -17.56 6.72 -0.23
C PHE A 325 -18.50 6.66 -1.42
N CYS A 326 -18.22 5.76 -2.36
CA CYS A 326 -19.04 5.56 -3.55
C CYS A 326 -19.41 4.07 -3.65
N ASP A 327 -20.70 3.80 -3.64
CA ASP A 327 -21.29 2.48 -3.87
C ASP A 327 -22.10 2.56 -5.17
N LEU A 328 -21.48 2.07 -6.24
CA LEU A 328 -22.06 2.14 -7.58
C LEU A 328 -23.19 1.13 -7.76
N ASP A 329 -23.13 0.03 -7.03
CA ASP A 329 -24.10 -1.07 -7.13
C ASP A 329 -25.44 -0.68 -6.46
N SER A 330 -25.38 0.03 -5.32
CA SER A 330 -26.59 0.58 -4.66
C SER A 330 -26.95 2.01 -5.10
N GLY A 331 -26.11 2.67 -5.92
CA GLY A 331 -26.35 4.03 -6.42
C GLY A 331 -26.23 5.10 -5.33
N GLN A 332 -25.22 4.98 -4.47
CA GLN A 332 -25.01 5.85 -3.32
C GLN A 332 -23.64 6.55 -3.39
N LEU A 333 -23.63 7.85 -3.10
CA LEU A 333 -22.41 8.63 -2.88
C LEU A 333 -22.53 9.34 -1.53
N SER A 334 -21.73 8.90 -0.56
CA SER A 334 -21.77 9.38 0.82
C SER A 334 -20.46 10.07 1.19
N PHE A 335 -20.57 11.16 1.95
CA PHE A 335 -19.45 11.95 2.43
C PHE A 335 -19.40 11.88 3.95
N TYR A 336 -18.22 11.72 4.51
CA TYR A 336 -18.00 11.54 5.95
C TYR A 336 -16.93 12.51 6.46
N ASN A 337 -17.03 12.92 7.72
CA ASN A 337 -15.88 13.44 8.44
C ASN A 337 -14.91 12.27 8.62
N ALA A 338 -13.73 12.34 7.99
CA ALA A 338 -12.79 11.23 8.00
C ALA A 338 -12.16 10.97 9.38
N GLU A 339 -12.19 11.94 10.29
CA GLU A 339 -11.61 11.84 11.63
C GLU A 339 -12.63 11.26 12.63
N THR A 340 -13.87 11.76 12.61
CA THR A 340 -14.94 11.29 13.53
C THR A 340 -15.80 10.16 12.97
N LYS A 341 -15.61 9.81 11.69
CA LYS A 341 -16.43 8.87 10.89
C LYS A 341 -17.93 9.20 10.82
N GLN A 342 -18.33 10.42 11.22
CA GLN A 342 -19.71 10.89 11.13
C GLN A 342 -20.12 11.18 9.67
N LEU A 343 -21.35 10.81 9.30
CA LEU A 343 -21.92 11.13 8.00
C LEU A 343 -22.16 12.64 7.85
N ILE A 344 -21.75 13.21 6.72
CA ILE A 344 -21.98 14.60 6.32
C ILE A 344 -23.21 14.69 5.41
N HIS A 345 -23.23 13.89 4.34
CA HIS A 345 -24.28 13.91 3.33
C HIS A 345 -24.26 12.67 2.46
N THR A 346 -25.43 12.28 1.94
CA THR A 346 -25.59 11.18 0.99
C THR A 346 -26.41 11.64 -0.21
N PHE A 347 -25.86 11.50 -1.41
CA PHE A 347 -26.63 11.53 -2.65
C PHE A 347 -27.07 10.10 -3.01
N LYS A 348 -28.35 9.94 -3.35
CA LYS A 348 -28.85 8.74 -4.05
C LYS A 348 -28.92 9.08 -5.54
N ALA A 349 -28.13 8.40 -6.36
CA ALA A 349 -27.95 8.67 -7.78
C ALA A 349 -27.75 7.37 -8.54
N LYS A 350 -28.56 7.14 -9.59
CA LYS A 350 -28.36 6.02 -10.50
C LYS A 350 -27.31 6.40 -11.54
N PHE A 351 -26.05 6.03 -11.28
CA PHE A 351 -24.95 6.31 -12.20
C PHE A 351 -25.19 5.58 -13.54
N SER A 352 -25.20 6.35 -14.63
CA SER A 352 -25.47 5.86 -15.99
C SER A 352 -24.20 5.67 -16.82
N GLN A 353 -23.05 6.07 -16.28
CA GLN A 353 -21.72 6.00 -16.87
C GLN A 353 -20.69 5.81 -15.75
N PRO A 354 -19.48 5.29 -16.04
CA PRO A 354 -18.39 5.27 -15.09
C PRO A 354 -18.09 6.67 -14.55
N VAL A 355 -17.87 6.75 -13.23
CA VAL A 355 -17.55 8.00 -12.55
C VAL A 355 -16.05 8.10 -12.27
N VAL A 356 -15.53 9.32 -12.24
CA VAL A 356 -14.19 9.64 -11.78
C VAL A 356 -14.28 10.53 -10.54
N PRO A 357 -13.35 10.41 -9.58
CA PRO A 357 -13.16 11.43 -8.55
C PRO A 357 -12.94 12.80 -9.19
N ALA A 358 -13.51 13.84 -8.60
CA ALA A 358 -13.45 15.20 -9.14
C ALA A 358 -13.20 16.22 -8.04
N PHE A 359 -12.27 17.13 -8.29
CA PHE A 359 -11.78 18.10 -7.32
C PHE A 359 -11.74 19.48 -7.97
N MET A 360 -12.26 20.49 -7.27
CA MET A 360 -12.18 21.89 -7.68
C MET A 360 -11.53 22.69 -6.57
N VAL A 361 -10.52 23.51 -6.86
CA VAL A 361 -9.71 24.22 -5.84
C VAL A 361 -9.51 25.67 -6.23
N TRP A 362 -9.87 26.59 -5.34
CA TRP A 362 -9.72 28.02 -5.54
C TRP A 362 -9.19 28.68 -4.27
N CYS A 363 -8.02 29.31 -4.36
CA CYS A 363 -7.27 29.84 -3.21
C CYS A 363 -6.99 28.77 -2.13
N GLY A 364 -5.98 27.93 -2.37
CA GLY A 364 -5.62 26.86 -1.45
C GLY A 364 -5.06 25.62 -2.14
N GLY A 365 -5.09 24.50 -1.42
CA GLY A 365 -4.76 23.18 -1.98
C GLY A 365 -5.41 22.02 -1.24
N LEU A 366 -5.33 20.84 -1.85
CA LEU A 366 -5.83 19.57 -1.32
C LEU A 366 -4.72 18.52 -1.33
N SER A 367 -4.77 17.60 -0.37
CA SER A 367 -3.97 16.37 -0.34
C SER A 367 -4.87 15.14 -0.41
N LEU A 368 -4.49 14.17 -1.24
CA LEU A 368 -5.26 12.97 -1.57
C LEU A 368 -4.71 11.72 -0.86
N SER A 369 -5.59 10.98 -0.18
CA SER A 369 -5.29 9.69 0.47
C SER A 369 -6.10 8.58 -0.19
N THR A 370 -5.42 7.64 -0.85
CA THR A 370 -5.98 6.51 -1.62
C THR A 370 -5.19 5.23 -1.35
N GLY A 371 -5.65 4.10 -1.86
CA GLY A 371 -5.17 2.78 -1.44
C GLY A 371 -5.75 2.40 -0.07
N MET A 372 -7.03 2.76 0.14
CA MET A 372 -7.79 2.49 1.34
C MET A 372 -8.98 1.57 1.05
N GLN A 373 -9.26 0.67 1.98
CA GLN A 373 -10.51 -0.08 1.97
C GLN A 373 -11.67 0.82 2.41
N VAL A 374 -12.89 0.43 2.03
CA VAL A 374 -14.11 0.99 2.60
C VAL A 374 -14.17 0.63 4.09
N PRO A 375 -14.15 1.61 5.02
CA PRO A 375 -14.09 1.33 6.45
C PRO A 375 -15.34 0.58 6.95
N SER A 376 -15.15 -0.36 7.88
CA SER A 376 -16.21 -1.13 8.53
C SER A 376 -17.30 -0.22 9.14
N ALA A 377 -16.88 0.84 9.82
CA ALA A 377 -17.76 1.87 10.39
C ALA A 377 -18.62 2.58 9.32
N VAL A 378 -18.09 2.78 8.10
CA VAL A 378 -18.87 3.36 6.98
C VAL A 378 -19.93 2.36 6.52
N LYS A 379 -19.59 1.07 6.44
CA LYS A 379 -20.53 0.00 6.05
C LYS A 379 -21.64 -0.23 7.08
N SER A 380 -21.34 -0.15 8.38
CA SER A 380 -22.36 -0.37 9.43
C SER A 380 -23.49 0.66 9.35
N PHE A 381 -23.16 1.95 9.16
CA PHE A 381 -24.18 3.00 9.03
C PHE A 381 -25.11 2.82 7.81
N GLN A 382 -24.63 2.19 6.72
CA GLN A 382 -25.52 1.85 5.59
C GLN A 382 -26.59 0.82 5.97
N LYS A 383 -26.28 -0.10 6.90
CA LYS A 383 -27.21 -1.15 7.34
C LYS A 383 -28.32 -0.57 8.20
N ASP A 384 -28.00 0.40 9.06
CA ASP A 384 -28.97 1.05 9.94
C ASP A 384 -29.92 1.99 9.17
N GLU A 385 -29.42 2.77 8.19
CA GLU A 385 -30.30 3.59 7.34
C GLU A 385 -31.23 2.74 6.44
N ASN A 386 -30.73 1.62 5.88
CA ASN A 386 -31.55 0.75 5.04
C ASN A 386 -32.50 -0.16 5.86
N GLY A 387 -32.24 -0.38 7.15
CA GLY A 387 -33.06 -1.20 8.04
C GLY A 387 -34.42 -0.60 8.42
N LEU A 388 -34.61 0.71 8.24
CA LEU A 388 -35.84 1.42 8.62
C LEU A 388 -36.95 1.41 7.55
N ALA A 389 -36.75 0.70 6.44
CA ALA A 389 -37.69 0.64 5.31
C ALA A 389 -38.11 -0.80 4.96
N GLY A 390 -38.54 -1.60 5.93
CA GLY A 390 -38.91 -2.99 5.67
C GLY A 390 -39.45 -3.80 6.85
N SER A 391 -40.56 -3.38 7.46
CA SER A 391 -41.33 -4.22 8.40
C SER A 391 -42.82 -3.85 8.40
N ASN A 392 -43.52 -4.23 7.32
CA ASN A 392 -44.99 -4.22 7.33
C ASN A 392 -45.52 -5.31 8.27
N SER A 393 -46.60 -4.98 8.98
CA SER A 393 -47.28 -5.80 9.97
C SER A 393 -47.93 -7.06 9.41
N SER A 394 -47.68 -8.22 10.05
CA SER A 394 -48.48 -9.47 10.13
C SER A 394 -47.57 -10.56 10.72
N LEU A 395 -47.95 -11.62 11.45
CA LEU A 395 -49.13 -12.13 12.20
C LEU A 395 -48.54 -13.23 13.15
N ASN A 396 -49.12 -13.73 14.26
CA ASN A 396 -50.46 -13.64 14.87
C ASN A 396 -50.37 -13.86 16.42
N SER A 397 -51.53 -14.06 17.08
CA SER A 397 -51.74 -14.46 18.49
C SER A 397 -51.06 -15.75 18.98
N MET A 398 -50.76 -15.84 20.29
CA MET A 398 -51.36 -16.88 21.18
C MET A 398 -51.27 -16.51 22.67
N ALA A 399 -52.16 -17.10 23.46
CA ALA A 399 -52.46 -16.75 24.85
C ALA A 399 -51.42 -17.21 25.88
N GLN A 400 -51.30 -16.43 26.98
CA GLN A 400 -51.70 -16.89 28.32
C GLN A 400 -52.14 -15.70 29.19
#